data_AF-A0A0S4LBH7-F1
#
_entry.id   AF-A0A0S4LBH7-F1
#
_cell.length_a   1.000
_cell.length_b   1.000
_cell.length_c   1.000
_cell.angle_alpha   90.00
_cell.angle_beta   90.00
_cell.angle_gamma   90.00
#
_symmetry.space_group_name_H-M   'P 1'
#
loop_
_entity.id
_entity.type
_entity.pdbx_description
1 polymer ?
#
loop_
_entity_poly.entity_id
_entity_poly.type
_entity_poly.pdbx_seq_one_letter_code
_entity_poly.pdbx_strand_id
1 'polypeptide(L)'
;MYSTLVVLHILAAVSWVGGMIFLSVVLAPLVRGRKAAPEFMALFRSAALRFRPMVWVAIAVLLATGPMLLSLRGIEITKPVSWPAIVTVKLTLVALLLFLTLLHDLVFGPRVSRVSAIPDSRRTAGEQIVFKTARWLPRLSLLIALVVLVAAAMLARS
;
A
#
# COMPACT_ATOMS: atom_id res chain seq x y z
N MET A 1 -21.29 -16.15 -9.30
CA MET A 1 -19.84 -16.08 -9.56
C MET A 1 -19.33 -14.64 -9.58
N TYR A 2 -19.85 -13.76 -10.45
CA TYR A 2 -19.43 -12.35 -10.53
C TYR A 2 -19.49 -11.60 -9.19
N SER A 3 -20.63 -11.64 -8.49
CA SER A 3 -20.82 -10.93 -7.21
C SER A 3 -19.81 -11.36 -6.14
N THR A 4 -19.46 -12.65 -6.09
CA THR A 4 -18.45 -13.18 -5.17
C THR A 4 -17.07 -12.58 -5.45
N LEU A 5 -16.67 -12.50 -6.73
CA LEU A 5 -15.40 -11.88 -7.11
C LEU A 5 -15.36 -10.40 -6.75
N VAL A 6 -16.46 -9.68 -6.98
CA VAL A 6 -16.59 -8.26 -6.60
C VAL A 6 -16.44 -8.10 -5.08
N VAL A 7 -17.15 -8.90 -4.28
CA VAL A 7 -17.06 -8.85 -2.81
C VAL A 7 -15.64 -9.12 -2.34
N LEU A 8 -14.98 -10.17 -2.85
CA LEU A 8 -13.60 -10.48 -2.48
C LEU A 8 -12.63 -9.36 -2.88
N HIS A 9 -12.77 -8.81 -4.09
CA HIS A 9 -11.95 -7.71 -4.58
C HIS A 9 -12.11 -6.46 -3.70
N ILE A 10 -13.34 -6.09 -3.36
CA ILE A 10 -13.64 -4.94 -2.51
C ILE A 10 -13.10 -5.18 -1.10
N LEU A 11 -13.36 -6.34 -0.48
CA LEU A 11 -12.87 -6.66 0.86
C LEU A 11 -11.35 -6.59 0.94
N ALA A 12 -10.63 -7.09 -0.06
CA ALA A 12 -9.18 -6.98 -0.14
C ALA A 12 -8.73 -5.51 -0.27
N ALA A 13 -9.37 -4.73 -1.16
CA ALA A 13 -9.04 -3.32 -1.35
C ALA A 13 -9.27 -2.49 -0.08
N VAL A 14 -10.44 -2.61 0.56
CA VAL A 14 -10.78 -1.83 1.76
C VAL A 14 -9.95 -2.26 2.97
N SER A 15 -9.62 -3.55 3.11
CA SER A 15 -8.74 -4.01 4.19
C SER A 15 -7.33 -3.42 4.05
N TRP A 16 -6.82 -3.37 2.82
CA TRP A 16 -5.50 -2.80 2.57
C TRP A 16 -5.48 -1.29 2.77
N VAL A 17 -6.40 -0.56 2.14
CA VAL A 17 -6.49 0.90 2.24
C VAL A 17 -6.83 1.33 3.67
N GLY A 18 -7.74 0.62 4.35
CA GLY A 18 -8.11 0.88 5.74
C GLY A 18 -6.91 0.77 6.69
N GLY A 19 -6.07 -0.24 6.52
CA GLY A 19 -4.83 -0.36 7.30
C GLY A 19 -3.80 0.72 6.96
N MET A 20 -3.68 1.15 5.70
CA MET A 20 -2.84 2.30 5.34
C MET A 20 -3.30 3.59 6.03
N ILE A 21 -4.62 3.84 6.06
CA ILE A 21 -5.23 4.96 6.76
C ILE A 21 -4.93 4.87 8.25
N PHE A 22 -5.22 3.73 8.88
CA PHE A 22 -4.99 3.54 10.31
C PHE A 22 -3.52 3.76 10.69
N LEU A 23 -2.58 3.13 9.98
CA LEU A 23 -1.14 3.29 10.27
C LEU A 23 -0.67 4.73 10.04
N SER A 24 -1.10 5.38 8.95
CA SER A 24 -0.57 6.69 8.54
C SER A 24 -1.20 7.87 9.26
N VAL A 25 -2.50 7.80 9.54
CA VAL A 25 -3.35 8.90 10.02
C VAL A 25 -3.65 8.76 11.51
N VAL A 26 -3.70 7.54 12.06
CA VAL A 26 -4.02 7.31 13.47
C VAL A 26 -2.77 6.94 14.26
N LEU A 27 -2.14 5.81 13.94
CA LEU A 27 -1.06 5.25 14.76
C LEU A 27 0.22 6.07 14.67
N ALA A 28 0.64 6.47 13.46
CA ALA A 28 1.87 7.25 13.30
C ALA A 28 1.81 8.63 14.00
N PRO A 29 0.72 9.42 13.94
CA PRO A 29 0.60 10.64 14.72
C PRO A 29 0.55 10.39 16.24
N LEU A 30 -0.16 9.36 16.69
CA LEU A 30 -0.21 8.99 18.11
C LEU A 30 1.19 8.77 18.68
N VAL A 31 2.01 7.99 17.98
CA VAL A 31 3.36 7.69 18.42
C VAL A 31 4.27 8.92 18.39
N ARG A 32 4.12 9.81 17.39
CA ARG A 32 4.84 11.09 17.35
C ARG A 32 4.45 12.01 18.50
N GLY A 33 3.16 12.07 18.86
CA GLY A 33 2.66 12.83 20.00
C GLY A 33 3.26 12.37 21.34
N ARG A 34 3.71 11.10 21.41
CA ARG A 34 4.45 10.54 22.55
C ARG A 34 5.97 10.67 22.41
N LYS A 35 6.44 11.69 21.70
CA LYS A 35 7.87 11.98 21.43
C LYS A 35 8.62 10.80 20.81
N ALA A 36 7.92 9.89 20.14
CA ALA A 36 8.49 8.66 19.58
C ALA A 36 9.33 7.87 20.60
N ALA A 37 8.90 7.81 21.86
CA ALA A 37 9.59 7.03 22.88
C ALA A 37 9.74 5.56 22.44
N PRO A 38 10.81 4.86 22.86
CA PRO A 38 11.17 3.55 22.34
C PRO A 38 10.03 2.52 22.39
N GLU A 39 9.23 2.52 23.46
CA GLU A 39 8.08 1.61 23.61
C GLU A 39 6.99 1.85 22.56
N PHE A 40 6.69 3.12 22.23
CA PHE A 40 5.70 3.47 21.21
C PHE A 40 6.21 3.22 19.80
N MET A 41 7.51 3.44 19.55
CA MET A 41 8.16 3.04 18.30
C MET A 41 8.11 1.52 18.09
N ALA A 42 8.38 0.75 19.15
CA ALA A 42 8.28 -0.71 19.13
C ALA A 42 6.83 -1.15 18.84
N LEU A 43 5.83 -0.52 19.47
CA LEU A 43 4.42 -0.77 19.19
C LEU A 43 4.06 -0.52 17.71
N PHE A 44 4.48 0.62 17.17
CA PHE A 44 4.26 0.95 15.75
C PHE A 44 4.85 -0.11 14.82
N ARG A 45 6.12 -0.47 15.07
CA ARG A 45 6.84 -1.48 14.27
C ARG A 45 6.15 -2.83 14.36
N SER A 46 5.75 -3.27 15.55
CA SER A 46 5.04 -4.53 15.76
C SER A 46 3.69 -4.55 15.04
N ALA A 47 2.91 -3.46 15.13
CA ALA A 47 1.64 -3.34 14.41
C ALA A 47 1.84 -3.39 12.89
N ALA A 48 2.82 -2.64 12.35
CA ALA A 48 3.14 -2.65 10.92
C ALA A 48 3.59 -4.03 10.43
N LEU A 49 4.46 -4.72 11.19
CA LEU A 49 4.90 -6.07 10.87
C LEU A 49 3.75 -7.09 10.91
N ARG A 50 2.82 -6.95 11.87
CA ARG A 50 1.64 -7.83 11.97
C ARG A 50 0.62 -7.58 10.87
N PHE A 51 0.51 -6.35 10.39
CA PHE A 51 -0.36 -5.99 9.26
C PHE A 51 0.21 -6.44 7.91
N ARG A 52 1.54 -6.59 7.80
CA ARG A 52 2.21 -6.94 6.54
C ARG A 52 1.67 -8.23 5.88
N PRO A 53 1.48 -9.37 6.56
CA PRO A 53 0.84 -10.54 5.96
C PRO A 53 -0.57 -10.25 5.39
N MET A 54 -1.36 -9.41 6.05
CA MET A 54 -2.70 -9.02 5.55
C MET A 54 -2.60 -8.25 4.23
N VAL A 55 -1.58 -7.39 4.08
CA VAL A 55 -1.28 -6.69 2.82
C VAL A 55 -0.99 -7.70 1.70
N TRP A 56 -0.13 -8.69 1.95
CA TRP A 56 0.22 -9.69 0.94
C TRP A 56 -0.97 -10.57 0.53
N VAL A 57 -1.81 -10.95 1.49
CA VAL A 57 -3.09 -11.64 1.20
C VAL A 57 -4.00 -10.76 0.35
N ALA A 58 -4.16 -9.48 0.70
CA ALA A 58 -4.97 -8.55 -0.08
C ALA A 58 -4.44 -8.38 -1.51
N ILE A 59 -3.12 -8.24 -1.68
CA ILE A 59 -2.47 -8.18 -3.00
C ILE A 59 -2.78 -9.43 -3.81
N ALA A 60 -2.61 -10.62 -3.24
CA ALA A 60 -2.89 -11.87 -3.94
C ALA A 60 -4.36 -11.95 -4.40
N VAL A 61 -5.30 -11.59 -3.52
CA VAL A 61 -6.73 -11.55 -3.87
C VAL A 61 -7.02 -10.53 -4.96
N LEU A 62 -6.46 -9.32 -4.89
CA LEU A 62 -6.65 -8.27 -5.89
C LEU A 62 -6.09 -8.65 -7.26
N LEU A 63 -4.90 -9.26 -7.29
CA LEU A 63 -4.25 -9.74 -8.51
C LEU A 63 -4.95 -10.94 -9.13
N ALA A 64 -5.62 -11.78 -8.33
CA ALA A 64 -6.44 -12.87 -8.87
C ALA A 64 -7.79 -12.37 -9.39
N THR A 65 -8.50 -11.57 -8.57
CA THR A 65 -9.88 -11.14 -8.86
C THR A 65 -9.96 -10.02 -9.89
N GLY A 66 -8.99 -9.09 -9.93
CA GLY A 66 -8.99 -7.95 -10.87
C GLY A 66 -9.02 -8.38 -12.34
N PRO A 67 -8.10 -9.24 -12.78
CA PRO A 67 -8.12 -9.87 -14.10
C PRO A 67 -9.44 -10.57 -14.43
N MET A 68 -9.94 -11.41 -13.52
CA MET A 68 -11.20 -12.14 -13.72
C MET A 68 -12.37 -11.17 -13.92
N LEU A 69 -12.44 -10.09 -13.15
CA LEU A 69 -13.47 -9.07 -13.28
C LEU A 69 -13.38 -8.28 -14.59
N LEU A 70 -12.18 -7.97 -15.07
CA LEU A 70 -11.99 -7.33 -16.38
C LEU A 70 -12.43 -8.24 -17.53
N SER A 71 -12.05 -9.52 -17.47
CA SER A 71 -12.44 -10.52 -18.47
C SER A 71 -13.96 -10.72 -18.52
N LEU A 72 -14.63 -10.78 -17.36
CA LEU A 72 -16.09 -10.86 -17.28
C LEU A 72 -16.80 -9.60 -17.82
N ARG A 73 -16.10 -8.47 -17.90
CA ARG A 73 -16.58 -7.22 -18.52
C ARG A 73 -16.24 -7.12 -20.02
N GLY A 74 -15.70 -8.18 -20.62
CA GLY A 74 -15.30 -8.21 -22.03
C GLY A 74 -13.99 -7.47 -22.33
N ILE A 75 -13.18 -7.15 -21.32
CA ILE A 75 -11.90 -6.46 -21.50
C ILE A 75 -10.76 -7.48 -21.53
N GLU A 76 -10.13 -7.61 -22.69
CA GLU A 76 -8.98 -8.50 -22.88
C GLU A 76 -7.72 -7.94 -22.24
N ILE A 77 -7.20 -8.63 -21.23
CA ILE A 77 -6.01 -8.20 -20.46
C ILE A 77 -4.73 -8.29 -21.29
N THR A 78 -4.68 -9.19 -22.27
CA THR A 78 -3.49 -9.41 -23.10
C THR A 78 -3.32 -8.34 -24.18
N LYS A 79 -4.28 -7.43 -24.36
CA LYS A 79 -4.23 -6.36 -25.37
C LYS A 79 -4.36 -4.97 -24.72
N PRO A 80 -3.32 -4.43 -24.07
CA PRO A 80 -3.37 -3.13 -23.41
C PRO A 80 -3.79 -1.96 -24.30
N VAL A 81 -3.51 -2.07 -25.61
CA VAL A 81 -3.86 -1.04 -26.61
C VAL A 81 -5.37 -0.86 -26.76
N SER A 82 -6.18 -1.89 -26.48
CA SER A 82 -7.65 -1.81 -26.59
C SER A 82 -8.33 -1.40 -25.28
N TRP A 83 -7.58 -1.13 -24.21
CA TRP A 83 -8.17 -0.80 -22.92
C TRP A 83 -8.83 0.59 -22.93
N PRO A 84 -10.03 0.72 -22.35
CA PRO A 84 -10.60 2.03 -22.04
C PRO A 84 -9.62 2.83 -21.17
N ALA A 85 -9.53 4.14 -21.39
CA ALA A 85 -8.58 5.01 -20.69
C ALA A 85 -8.64 4.87 -19.15
N ILE A 86 -9.85 4.73 -18.59
CA ILE A 86 -10.09 4.52 -17.16
C ILE A 86 -9.43 3.23 -16.63
N VAL A 87 -9.40 2.16 -17.44
CA VAL A 87 -8.75 0.88 -17.08
C VAL A 87 -7.25 1.02 -17.13
N THR A 88 -6.72 1.66 -18.17
CA THR A 88 -5.29 1.95 -18.29
C THR A 88 -4.80 2.75 -17.10
N VAL A 89 -5.47 3.87 -16.76
CA VAL A 89 -5.14 4.70 -15.60
C VAL A 89 -5.18 3.87 -14.31
N LYS A 90 -6.26 3.11 -14.08
CA LYS A 90 -6.40 2.27 -12.88
C LYS A 90 -5.25 1.26 -12.77
N LEU A 91 -4.92 0.55 -13.85
CA LEU A 91 -3.88 -0.48 -13.82
C LEU A 91 -2.47 0.11 -13.69
N THR A 92 -2.20 1.28 -14.30
CA THR A 92 -0.94 2.02 -14.07
C THR A 92 -0.79 2.43 -12.61
N LEU A 93 -1.85 2.96 -11.99
CA LEU A 93 -1.82 3.34 -10.58
C LEU A 93 -1.66 2.12 -9.65
N VAL A 94 -2.32 1.00 -9.96
CA VAL A 94 -2.14 -0.27 -9.22
C VAL A 94 -0.71 -0.77 -9.36
N ALA A 95 -0.14 -0.75 -10.56
CA ALA A 95 1.25 -1.17 -10.77
C ALA A 95 2.24 -0.29 -9.98
N LEU A 96 2.02 1.03 -9.99
CA LEU A 96 2.80 1.97 -9.18
C LEU A 96 2.64 1.69 -7.68
N LEU A 97 1.42 1.44 -7.20
CA LEU A 97 1.15 1.13 -5.80
C LEU A 97 1.86 -0.16 -5.36
N LEU A 98 1.81 -1.21 -6.20
CA LEU A 98 2.51 -2.47 -5.95
C LEU A 98 4.03 -2.26 -5.92
N PHE A 99 4.57 -1.51 -6.88
CA PHE A 99 6.00 -1.17 -6.90
C PHE A 99 6.44 -0.45 -5.63
N LEU A 100 5.71 0.59 -5.20
CA LEU A 100 6.02 1.31 -3.97
C LEU A 100 5.91 0.42 -2.72
N THR A 101 4.95 -0.52 -2.71
CA THR A 101 4.78 -1.48 -1.61
C THR A 101 5.94 -2.46 -1.54
N LEU A 102 6.36 -3.02 -2.68
CA LEU A 102 7.53 -3.90 -2.77
C LEU A 102 8.80 -3.17 -2.33
N LEU A 103 8.99 -1.95 -2.82
CA LEU A 103 10.12 -1.11 -2.46
C LEU A 103 10.14 -0.82 -0.95
N HIS A 104 8.99 -0.48 -0.37
CA HIS A 104 8.84 -0.26 1.07
C HIS A 104 9.17 -1.51 1.88
N ASP A 105 8.55 -2.65 1.54
CA ASP A 105 8.61 -3.87 2.35
C ASP A 105 9.93 -4.62 2.23
N LEU A 106 10.52 -4.67 1.03
CA LEU A 106 11.71 -5.48 0.74
C LEU A 106 13.01 -4.68 0.87
N VAL A 107 12.98 -3.37 0.60
CA VAL A 107 14.20 -2.54 0.62
C VAL A 107 14.26 -1.68 1.89
N PHE A 108 13.21 -0.92 2.16
CA PHE A 108 13.23 0.03 3.29
C PHE A 108 13.02 -0.66 4.63
N GLY A 109 12.15 -1.68 4.73
CA GLY A 109 11.94 -2.45 5.95
C GLY A 109 13.23 -3.02 6.56
N PRO A 110 14.04 -3.79 5.82
CA PRO A 110 15.30 -4.34 6.32
C PRO A 110 16.38 -3.30 6.60
N ARG A 111 16.40 -2.20 5.84
CA ARG A 111 17.37 -1.10 6.03
C ARG A 111 17.08 -0.30 7.30
N VAL A 112 15.82 0.07 7.51
CA VAL A 112 15.39 0.75 8.74
C VAL A 112 15.68 -0.14 9.95
N SER A 113 15.36 -1.43 9.89
CA SER A 113 15.64 -2.35 11.00
C SER A 113 17.12 -2.49 11.34
N ARG A 114 18.04 -2.35 10.37
CA ARG A 114 19.49 -2.35 10.60
C ARG A 114 19.99 -1.06 11.23
N VAL A 115 19.53 0.08 10.71
CA VAL A 115 20.00 1.41 11.14
C VAL A 115 19.37 1.84 12.47
N SER A 116 18.21 1.29 12.85
CA SER A 116 17.55 1.59 14.12
C SER A 116 18.37 1.25 15.37
N ALA A 117 19.37 0.36 15.26
CA ALA A 117 20.28 0.04 16.37
C ALA A 117 21.33 1.13 16.65
N ILE A 118 21.50 2.10 15.74
CA ILE A 118 22.46 3.20 15.86
C ILE A 118 21.77 4.39 16.54
N PRO A 119 22.34 4.94 17.65
CA PRO A 119 21.82 6.15 18.30
C PRO A 119 21.75 7.33 17.32
N ASP A 120 20.72 8.18 17.44
CA ASP A 120 20.49 9.31 16.53
C ASP A 120 21.70 10.25 16.40
N SER A 121 22.46 10.43 17.49
CA SER A 121 23.66 11.27 17.53
C SER A 121 24.84 10.74 16.70
N ARG A 122 24.80 9.48 16.24
CA ARG A 122 25.86 8.85 15.43
C ARG A 122 25.41 8.49 14.01
N ARG A 123 24.22 8.91 13.58
CA ARG A 123 23.69 8.59 12.25
C ARG A 123 24.27 9.52 11.17
N THR A 124 24.75 8.92 10.09
CA THR A 124 25.24 9.58 8.88
C THR A 124 24.12 10.29 8.11
N ALA A 125 24.46 11.22 7.22
CA ALA A 125 23.50 11.93 6.38
C ALA A 125 22.64 10.98 5.52
N GLY A 126 23.23 9.88 5.02
CA GLY A 126 22.54 8.84 4.26
C GLY A 126 21.49 8.09 5.10
N GLU A 127 21.79 7.81 6.37
CA GLU A 127 20.87 7.15 7.29
C GLU A 127 19.68 8.04 7.64
N GLN A 128 19.88 9.34 7.80
CA GLN A 128 18.79 10.30 8.00
C GLN A 128 17.86 10.40 6.78
N ILE A 129 18.40 10.29 5.56
CA ILE A 129 17.60 10.25 4.33
C ILE A 129 16.72 9.00 4.29
N VAL A 130 17.23 7.83 4.72
CA VAL A 130 16.44 6.58 4.79
C VAL A 130 15.21 6.77 5.69
N PHE A 131 15.36 7.41 6.86
CA PHE A 131 14.22 7.69 7.74
C PHE A 131 13.24 8.72 7.15
N LYS A 132 13.74 9.78 6.49
CA LYS A 132 12.88 10.76 5.82
C LYS A 132 12.08 10.13 4.68
N THR A 133 12.69 9.28 3.86
CA THR A 133 12.01 8.59 2.77
C THR A 133 11.01 7.57 3.29
N ALA A 134 11.40 6.76 4.29
CA ALA A 134 10.52 5.78 4.93
C ALA A 134 9.27 6.42 5.57
N ARG A 135 9.33 7.71 5.93
CA ARG A 135 8.18 8.43 6.51
C ARG A 135 7.16 8.90 5.48
N TRP A 136 7.60 9.23 4.26
CA TRP A 136 6.74 9.84 3.22
C TRP A 136 6.20 8.80 2.27
N LEU A 137 6.97 7.73 2.01
CA LEU A 137 6.58 6.65 1.12
C LEU A 137 5.21 6.05 1.46
N PRO A 138 4.86 5.73 2.73
CA PRO A 138 3.53 5.18 3.06
C PRO A 138 2.39 6.17 2.78
N ARG A 139 2.63 7.47 2.94
CA ARG A 139 1.62 8.52 2.67
C ARG A 139 1.38 8.69 1.18
N LEU A 140 2.45 8.65 0.38
CA LEU A 140 2.35 8.68 -1.07
C LEU A 140 1.59 7.43 -1.57
N SER A 141 1.94 6.25 -1.06
CA SER A 141 1.20 5.01 -1.35
C SER A 141 -0.28 5.11 -0.97
N LEU A 142 -0.61 5.69 0.19
CA LEU A 142 -1.99 5.93 0.59
C LEU A 142 -2.72 6.86 -0.40
N LEU A 143 -2.11 7.98 -0.79
CA LEU A 143 -2.71 8.89 -1.78
C LEU A 143 -2.99 8.18 -3.10
N ILE A 144 -2.02 7.42 -3.62
CA ILE A 144 -2.20 6.63 -4.85
C ILE A 144 -3.33 5.61 -4.67
N ALA A 145 -3.38 4.91 -3.53
CA ALA A 145 -4.43 3.92 -3.26
C ALA A 145 -5.84 4.56 -3.20
N LEU A 146 -5.96 5.78 -2.67
CA LEU A 146 -7.22 6.53 -2.70
C LEU A 146 -7.61 6.90 -4.15
N VAL A 147 -6.65 7.33 -4.98
CA VAL A 147 -6.90 7.60 -6.40
C VAL A 147 -7.30 6.33 -7.16
N VAL A 148 -6.69 5.17 -6.84
CA VAL A 148 -7.11 3.85 -7.37
C VAL A 148 -8.57 3.55 -7.02
N LEU A 149 -9.00 3.82 -5.78
CA LEU A 149 -10.39 3.62 -5.37
C LEU A 149 -11.36 4.54 -6.13
N VAL A 150 -10.99 5.82 -6.32
CA VAL A 150 -11.78 6.76 -7.13
C VAL A 150 -11.90 6.26 -8.57
N ALA A 151 -10.79 5.88 -9.19
CA ALA A 151 -10.78 5.32 -10.55
C ALA A 151 -11.62 4.03 -10.65
N ALA A 152 -11.58 3.17 -9.62
CA ALA A 152 -12.42 1.98 -9.54
C ALA A 152 -13.91 2.31 -9.44
N ALA A 153 -14.28 3.31 -8.63
CA ALA A 153 -15.66 3.77 -8.49
C ALA A 153 -16.20 4.42 -9.77
N MET A 154 -15.35 5.13 -10.52
CA MET A 154 -15.70 5.68 -11.83
C MET A 154 -15.89 4.56 -12.87
N LEU A 155 -14.98 3.59 -12.92
CA LEU A 155 -15.08 2.42 -13.80
C LEU A 155 -16.35 1.59 -13.54
N ALA A 156 -16.80 1.50 -12.29
CA ALA A 156 -18.02 0.80 -11.93
C ALA A 156 -19.30 1.50 -12.43
N ARG A 157 -19.23 2.79 -12.81
CA ARG A 157 -20.36 3.59 -13.29
C ARG A 157 -20.37 3.81 -14.81
N SER A 158 -19.22 3.64 -15.47
CA SER A 158 -19.11 3.60 -16.94
C SER A 158 -19.67 2.31 -17.51
#